data_AF-A0A9R0WC89-F1
#
_entry.id   AF-A0A9R0WC89-F1
#
_cell.length_a   1.000
_cell.length_b   1.000
_cell.length_c   1.000
_cell.angle_alpha   90.00
_cell.angle_beta   90.00
_cell.angle_gamma   90.00
#
_symmetry.space_group_name_H-M   'P 1'
#
loop_
_entity.id
_entity.type
_entity.pdbx_description
1 polymer ?
#
loop_
_entity_poly.entity_id
_entity_poly.type
_entity_poly.pdbx_seq_one_letter_code
_entity_poly.pdbx_strand_id
1 'polypeptide(L)'
;MRRGPGEASLRRRRVPARLLVAVAALVTCTIWLWSSSTDLTLTSYKAQDVDVNKLWRTANSNGWRASSAPRSYWPPPPTESETNGYLRVRCNGGLNQQRTAICNAVVAARIMNATLVLPELDTNSFWRDESGFIGIYDVPHFIKTLKYDVRIAMSVPDIITNGKAKKLKAYQIRPPLDAPVTWYTTVALEKMKSYGAIYLTPFSHRLAEDINDPEIQTFRCQVNYHALRFKPNIMKTSSEIVNKLRSEGHFMSIHLRFEMDMLAFAG
;
A
#
# COMPACT_ATOMS: atom_id res chain seq x y z
N MET A 1 15.44 -25.63 118.05
CA MET A 1 14.37 -26.66 117.92
C MET A 1 13.72 -26.50 116.54
N ARG A 2 13.71 -27.57 115.72
CA ARG A 2 12.99 -27.82 114.41
C ARG A 2 13.27 -26.87 113.22
N ARG A 3 13.93 -27.29 112.12
CA ARG A 3 13.60 -28.19 110.98
C ARG A 3 12.46 -27.75 110.02
N GLY A 4 12.88 -27.12 108.90
CA GLY A 4 12.49 -27.28 107.48
C GLY A 4 11.02 -27.12 107.03
N PRO A 5 10.69 -27.24 105.71
CA PRO A 5 11.52 -27.16 104.49
C PRO A 5 10.85 -26.37 103.31
N GLY A 6 11.46 -26.32 102.12
CA GLY A 6 10.76 -25.95 100.87
C GLY A 6 11.65 -25.78 99.62
N GLU A 7 11.86 -26.85 98.86
CA GLU A 7 12.44 -26.84 97.51
C GLU A 7 11.42 -26.37 96.46
N ALA A 8 11.86 -25.56 95.48
CA ALA A 8 11.07 -25.14 94.33
C ALA A 8 11.61 -25.77 93.03
N SER A 9 10.74 -26.53 92.36
CA SER A 9 10.99 -27.24 91.09
C SER A 9 10.79 -26.33 89.87
N LEU A 10 11.77 -26.31 88.95
CA LEU A 10 11.70 -25.66 87.64
C LEU A 10 10.84 -26.49 86.66
N ARG A 11 9.69 -25.96 86.25
CA ARG A 11 8.78 -26.59 85.28
C ARG A 11 9.04 -26.06 83.86
N ARG A 12 9.67 -26.88 83.01
CA ARG A 12 9.85 -26.64 81.56
C ARG A 12 8.48 -26.60 80.86
N ARG A 13 8.06 -25.45 80.31
CA ARG A 13 6.83 -25.35 79.48
C ARG A 13 7.08 -25.99 78.11
N ARG A 14 6.44 -27.13 77.83
CA ARG A 14 6.31 -27.67 76.46
C ARG A 14 5.30 -26.83 75.70
N VAL A 15 5.73 -26.23 74.59
CA VAL A 15 4.83 -25.63 73.60
C VAL A 15 4.00 -26.77 72.99
N PRO A 16 2.66 -26.68 72.91
CA PRO A 16 1.85 -27.75 72.34
C PRO A 16 2.18 -27.89 70.85
N ALA A 17 2.44 -29.12 70.40
CA ALA A 17 2.88 -29.45 69.03
C ALA A 17 1.97 -28.85 67.93
N ARG A 18 0.67 -28.65 68.21
CA ARG A 18 -0.27 -28.00 67.30
C ARG A 18 0.07 -26.53 67.02
N LEU A 19 0.65 -25.81 67.99
CA LEU A 19 1.08 -24.42 67.81
C LEU A 19 2.32 -24.35 66.92
N LEU A 20 3.25 -25.30 67.06
CA LEU A 20 4.44 -25.40 66.21
C LEU A 20 4.06 -25.71 64.75
N VAL A 21 3.08 -26.58 64.53
CA VAL A 21 2.57 -26.90 63.18
C VAL A 21 1.87 -25.69 62.56
N ALA A 22 1.06 -24.95 63.33
CA ALA A 22 0.39 -23.75 62.83
C ALA A 22 1.38 -22.63 62.46
N VAL A 23 2.42 -22.43 63.29
CA VAL A 23 3.48 -21.46 63.00
C VAL A 23 4.28 -21.89 61.77
N ALA A 24 4.63 -23.19 61.65
CA ALA A 24 5.32 -23.70 60.47
C ALA A 24 4.49 -23.50 59.20
N ALA A 25 3.18 -23.78 59.25
CA ALA A 25 2.26 -23.59 58.12
C ALA A 25 2.17 -22.10 57.71
N LEU A 26 2.08 -21.18 58.67
CA LEU A 26 2.08 -19.73 58.41
C LEU A 26 3.40 -19.25 57.81
N VAL A 27 4.54 -19.76 58.29
CA VAL A 27 5.86 -19.44 57.73
C VAL A 27 5.98 -19.99 56.31
N THR A 28 5.52 -21.21 56.05
CA THR A 28 5.53 -21.76 54.68
C THR A 28 4.59 -21.02 53.75
N CYS A 29 3.42 -20.59 54.21
CA CYS A 29 2.48 -19.79 53.43
C CYS A 29 3.03 -18.40 53.13
N THR A 30 3.68 -17.75 54.09
CA THR A 30 4.30 -16.43 53.89
C THR A 30 5.50 -16.51 52.97
N ILE A 31 6.32 -17.56 53.06
CA ILE A 31 7.41 -17.83 52.11
C ILE A 31 6.83 -18.10 50.72
N TRP A 32 5.79 -18.94 50.58
CA TRP A 32 5.13 -19.19 49.30
C TRP A 32 4.51 -17.92 48.70
N LEU A 33 3.82 -17.11 49.51
CA LEU A 33 3.26 -15.83 49.07
C LEU A 33 4.36 -14.86 48.65
N TRP A 34 5.49 -14.80 49.35
CA TRP A 34 6.65 -13.99 48.93
C TRP A 34 7.30 -14.52 47.65
N SER A 35 7.47 -15.84 47.51
CA SER A 35 7.97 -16.47 46.27
C SER A 35 7.08 -16.19 45.07
N SER A 36 5.75 -16.24 45.26
CA SER A 36 4.76 -15.88 44.24
C SER A 36 4.70 -14.37 43.98
N SER A 37 5.09 -13.54 44.96
CA SER A 37 5.19 -12.08 44.80
C SER A 37 6.47 -11.68 44.06
N THR A 38 7.54 -12.48 44.16
CA THR A 38 8.80 -12.25 43.43
C THR A 38 8.74 -12.65 41.95
N ASP A 39 7.67 -13.30 41.50
CA ASP A 39 7.33 -13.43 40.07
C ASP A 39 6.63 -12.19 39.50
N LEU A 40 6.35 -11.18 40.34
CA LEU A 40 6.20 -9.79 39.90
C LEU A 40 7.57 -9.09 39.87
N THR A 41 8.62 -9.80 39.45
CA THR A 41 9.66 -9.10 38.70
C THR A 41 8.91 -8.47 37.54
N LEU A 42 8.80 -7.15 37.59
CA LEU A 42 8.68 -6.30 36.42
C LEU A 42 9.38 -7.09 35.32
N THR A 43 8.64 -7.61 34.35
CA THR A 43 9.22 -7.98 33.08
C THR A 43 9.81 -6.66 32.61
N SER A 44 11.03 -6.41 33.07
CA SER A 44 12.00 -5.60 32.40
C SER A 44 12.07 -6.35 31.10
N TYR A 45 11.19 -5.96 30.18
CA TYR A 45 11.47 -5.98 28.77
C TYR A 45 12.89 -5.45 28.76
N LYS A 46 13.87 -6.37 28.72
CA LYS A 46 15.25 -6.02 28.51
C LYS A 46 15.15 -5.24 27.24
N ALA A 47 15.21 -3.91 27.36
CA ALA A 47 15.39 -3.05 26.22
C ALA A 47 16.68 -3.60 25.64
N GLN A 48 16.56 -4.36 24.56
CA GLN A 48 17.73 -4.71 23.78
C GLN A 48 18.37 -3.36 23.50
N ASP A 49 19.63 -3.22 23.86
CA ASP A 49 20.39 -2.02 23.56
C ASP A 49 20.51 -1.99 22.02
N VAL A 50 19.51 -1.41 21.38
CA VAL A 50 19.42 -1.30 19.94
C VAL A 50 20.31 -0.13 19.57
N ASP A 51 21.44 -0.44 18.96
CA ASP A 51 22.27 0.57 18.31
C ASP A 51 21.43 1.29 17.25
N VAL A 52 20.92 2.47 17.62
CA VAL A 52 20.03 3.29 16.80
C VAL A 52 20.69 3.69 15.49
N ASN A 53 22.03 3.73 15.42
CA ASN A 53 22.73 4.02 14.17
C ASN A 53 22.65 2.87 13.17
N LYS A 54 22.41 1.63 13.63
CA LYS A 54 22.12 0.50 12.72
C LYS A 54 20.73 0.62 12.11
N LEU A 55 19.76 1.26 12.77
CA LEU A 55 18.40 1.45 12.25
C LEU A 55 18.37 2.36 11.01
N TRP A 56 19.31 3.30 10.92
CA TRP A 56 19.39 4.25 9.80
C TRP A 56 20.11 3.70 8.56
N ARG A 57 20.68 2.49 8.65
CA ARG A 57 21.34 1.84 7.51
C ARG A 57 20.31 1.24 6.57
N THR A 58 20.63 1.17 5.28
CA THR A 58 19.83 0.44 4.31
C THR A 58 19.78 -1.05 4.70
N ALA A 59 18.57 -1.60 4.83
CA ALA A 59 18.39 -3.01 5.13
C ALA A 59 18.94 -3.88 3.98
N ASN A 60 19.44 -5.08 4.32
CA ASN A 60 19.86 -6.04 3.30
C ASN A 60 18.63 -6.47 2.49
N SER A 61 18.75 -6.44 1.16
CA SER A 61 17.68 -6.85 0.25
C SER A 61 17.33 -8.33 0.37
N ASN A 62 18.19 -9.18 0.94
CA ASN A 62 17.95 -10.63 1.10
C ASN A 62 17.53 -11.32 -0.23
N GLY A 63 18.07 -10.86 -1.36
CA GLY A 63 17.74 -11.39 -2.69
C GLY A 63 16.46 -10.83 -3.31
N TRP A 64 15.69 -10.03 -2.58
CA TRP A 64 14.54 -9.30 -3.14
C TRP A 64 15.01 -8.27 -4.16
N ARG A 65 14.28 -8.17 -5.26
CA ARG A 65 14.52 -7.19 -6.32
C ARG A 65 13.33 -6.25 -6.42
N ALA A 66 13.57 -5.05 -6.94
CA ALA A 66 12.48 -4.12 -7.20
C ALA A 66 11.47 -4.74 -8.17
N SER A 67 10.19 -4.68 -7.83
CA SER A 67 9.10 -5.14 -8.71
C SER A 67 8.99 -4.32 -10.00
N SER A 68 9.67 -3.18 -10.07
CA SER A 68 9.75 -2.31 -11.24
C SER A 68 11.09 -2.43 -11.98
N ALA A 69 11.84 -3.51 -11.76
CA ALA A 69 13.12 -3.75 -12.44
C ALA A 69 12.98 -3.67 -13.97
N PRO A 70 14.01 -3.18 -14.70
CA PRO A 70 13.98 -3.12 -16.16
C PRO A 70 13.67 -4.49 -16.77
N ARG A 71 12.81 -4.50 -17.80
CA ARG A 71 12.34 -5.75 -18.42
C ARG A 71 13.40 -6.37 -19.33
N SER A 72 13.31 -7.69 -19.50
CA SER A 72 14.15 -8.50 -20.38
C SER A 72 13.86 -8.24 -21.87
N TYR A 73 12.60 -8.29 -22.32
CA TYR A 73 12.22 -7.97 -23.70
C TYR A 73 10.70 -7.89 -23.91
N TRP A 74 10.22 -6.81 -24.53
CA TRP A 74 8.83 -6.68 -25.02
C TRP A 74 8.86 -6.14 -26.46
N PRO A 75 7.98 -6.62 -27.37
CA PRO A 75 7.90 -6.03 -28.70
C PRO A 75 7.39 -4.57 -28.60
N PRO A 76 7.85 -3.68 -29.49
CA PRO A 76 7.42 -2.29 -29.48
C PRO A 76 5.89 -2.19 -29.63
N PRO A 77 5.26 -1.10 -29.15
CA PRO A 77 3.83 -0.88 -29.36
C PRO A 77 3.53 -0.79 -30.86
N PRO A 78 2.30 -1.14 -31.28
CA PRO A 78 1.89 -1.01 -32.67
C PRO A 78 2.03 0.44 -33.15
N THR A 79 2.32 0.62 -34.43
CA THR A 79 2.26 1.95 -35.06
C THR A 79 0.82 2.47 -35.08
N GLU A 80 0.65 3.75 -35.41
CA GLU A 80 -0.68 4.37 -35.47
C GLU A 80 -1.61 3.69 -36.49
N SER A 81 -1.07 3.16 -37.57
CA SER A 81 -1.82 2.39 -38.57
C SER A 81 -2.13 0.96 -38.16
N GLU A 82 -1.40 0.41 -37.17
CA GLU A 82 -1.51 -1.00 -36.74
C GLU A 82 -2.25 -1.16 -35.41
N THR A 83 -2.56 -0.06 -34.71
CA THR A 83 -3.25 -0.13 -33.42
C THR A 83 -4.67 -0.68 -33.58
N ASN A 84 -5.13 -1.46 -32.59
CA ASN A 84 -6.50 -1.99 -32.60
C ASN A 84 -7.57 -0.92 -32.34
N GLY A 85 -7.17 0.29 -31.94
CA GLY A 85 -8.04 1.43 -31.69
C GLY A 85 -7.60 2.27 -30.50
N TYR A 86 -8.51 3.13 -30.03
CA TYR A 86 -8.27 4.07 -28.94
C TYR A 86 -8.99 3.65 -27.65
N LEU A 87 -8.23 3.53 -26.57
CA LEU A 87 -8.75 3.27 -25.24
C LEU A 87 -8.88 4.59 -24.46
N ARG A 88 -10.11 4.96 -24.11
CA ARG A 88 -10.39 5.98 -23.10
C ARG A 88 -10.79 5.31 -21.79
N VAL A 89 -10.37 5.91 -20.68
CA VAL A 89 -10.72 5.44 -19.33
C VAL A 89 -11.12 6.62 -18.45
N ARG A 90 -12.12 6.42 -17.59
CA ARG A 90 -12.41 7.32 -16.46
C ARG A 90 -12.02 6.66 -15.15
N CYS A 91 -10.92 7.12 -14.57
CA CYS A 91 -10.39 6.67 -13.29
C CYS A 91 -11.16 7.35 -12.15
N ASN A 92 -11.96 6.57 -11.42
CA ASN A 92 -12.81 7.04 -10.32
C ASN A 92 -12.31 6.57 -8.95
N GLY A 93 -12.86 7.16 -7.88
CA GLY A 93 -12.48 6.88 -6.49
C GLY A 93 -11.47 7.89 -5.92
N GLY A 94 -10.87 7.56 -4.78
CA GLY A 94 -9.83 8.39 -4.13
C GLY A 94 -8.54 8.48 -4.95
N LEU A 95 -7.66 9.46 -4.66
CA LEU A 95 -6.46 9.72 -5.47
C LEU A 95 -5.55 8.47 -5.63
N ASN A 96 -5.40 7.66 -4.57
CA ASN A 96 -4.65 6.41 -4.64
C ASN A 96 -5.35 5.34 -5.50
N GLN A 97 -6.67 5.26 -5.44
CA GLN A 97 -7.44 4.35 -6.31
C GLN A 97 -7.35 4.79 -7.77
N GLN A 98 -7.43 6.10 -8.04
CA GLN A 98 -7.25 6.65 -9.38
C GLN A 98 -5.83 6.37 -9.89
N ARG A 99 -4.80 6.47 -9.04
CA ARG A 99 -3.42 6.09 -9.39
C ARG A 99 -3.34 4.63 -9.85
N THR A 100 -3.91 3.70 -9.08
CA THR A 100 -3.99 2.28 -9.46
C THR A 100 -4.77 2.08 -10.76
N ALA A 101 -5.89 2.79 -10.94
CA ALA A 101 -6.70 2.74 -12.15
C ALA A 101 -5.93 3.19 -13.39
N ILE A 102 -5.09 4.23 -13.29
CA ILE A 102 -4.21 4.66 -14.39
C ILE A 102 -3.22 3.55 -14.75
N CYS A 103 -2.56 2.94 -13.76
CA CYS A 103 -1.65 1.82 -14.00
C CYS A 103 -2.34 0.67 -14.74
N ASN A 104 -3.54 0.30 -14.29
CA ASN A 104 -4.36 -0.72 -14.94
C ASN A 104 -4.80 -0.32 -16.35
N ALA A 105 -5.04 0.95 -16.63
CA ALA A 105 -5.40 1.42 -17.96
C ALA A 105 -4.24 1.31 -18.96
N VAL A 106 -3.01 1.63 -18.52
CA VAL A 106 -1.80 1.43 -19.34
C VAL A 106 -1.61 -0.05 -19.66
N VAL A 107 -1.79 -0.93 -18.67
CA VAL A 107 -1.72 -2.37 -18.89
C VAL A 107 -2.83 -2.88 -19.80
N ALA A 108 -4.06 -2.41 -19.63
CA ALA A 108 -5.17 -2.78 -20.50
C ALA A 108 -4.92 -2.35 -21.95
N ALA A 109 -4.40 -1.13 -22.17
CA ALA A 109 -4.00 -0.68 -23.50
C ALA A 109 -2.93 -1.58 -24.11
N ARG A 110 -1.94 -2.01 -23.31
CA ARG A 110 -0.90 -2.94 -23.76
C ARG A 110 -1.46 -4.30 -24.15
N ILE A 111 -2.28 -4.91 -23.28
CA ILE A 111 -2.92 -6.22 -23.53
C ILE A 111 -3.72 -6.19 -24.83
N MET A 112 -4.40 -5.08 -25.10
CA MET A 112 -5.23 -4.90 -26.29
C MET A 112 -4.46 -4.39 -27.51
N ASN A 113 -3.16 -4.12 -27.45
CA ASN A 113 -2.41 -3.41 -28.49
C ASN A 113 -3.12 -2.14 -28.98
N ALA A 114 -3.65 -1.38 -28.02
CA ALA A 114 -4.43 -0.16 -28.23
C ALA A 114 -3.59 1.09 -27.95
N THR A 115 -3.98 2.20 -28.55
CA THR A 115 -3.48 3.52 -28.17
C THR A 115 -4.26 4.01 -26.95
N LEU A 116 -3.55 4.27 -25.84
CA LEU A 116 -4.16 4.86 -24.65
C LEU A 116 -4.35 6.36 -24.86
N VAL A 117 -5.58 6.85 -24.70
CA VAL A 117 -5.83 8.29 -24.56
C VAL A 117 -5.56 8.68 -23.10
N LEU A 118 -5.01 9.87 -22.87
CA LEU A 118 -4.72 10.37 -21.52
C LEU A 118 -5.91 10.09 -20.56
N PRO A 119 -5.66 9.46 -19.40
CA PRO A 119 -6.74 9.09 -18.47
C PRO A 119 -7.54 10.30 -18.00
N GLU A 120 -8.85 10.11 -17.88
CA GLU A 120 -9.73 11.09 -17.26
C GLU A 120 -9.82 10.78 -15.76
N LEU A 121 -9.57 11.78 -14.92
CA LEU A 121 -9.70 11.67 -13.48
C LEU A 121 -11.08 12.14 -13.06
N ASP A 122 -11.75 11.36 -12.22
CA ASP A 122 -13.01 11.76 -11.64
C ASP A 122 -12.77 12.94 -10.69
N THR A 123 -13.49 14.03 -10.92
CA THR A 123 -13.47 15.22 -10.06
C THR A 123 -14.10 14.83 -8.73
N ASN A 124 -13.24 14.46 -7.77
CA ASN A 124 -13.66 13.85 -6.53
C ASN A 124 -14.63 14.80 -5.79
N SER A 125 -15.83 14.33 -5.43
CA SER A 125 -16.88 15.16 -4.80
C SER A 125 -16.44 15.80 -3.47
N PHE A 126 -15.44 15.20 -2.81
CA PHE A 126 -14.90 15.67 -1.54
C PHE A 126 -13.96 16.88 -1.68
N TRP A 127 -13.05 16.85 -2.66
CA TRP A 127 -12.02 17.89 -2.84
C TRP A 127 -12.38 18.93 -3.90
N ARG A 128 -13.38 18.65 -4.76
CA ARG A 128 -13.79 19.50 -5.90
C ARG A 128 -12.61 19.96 -6.77
N ASP A 129 -11.60 19.11 -6.93
CA ASP A 129 -10.43 19.40 -7.74
C ASP A 129 -10.73 19.12 -9.22
N GLU A 130 -10.61 20.15 -10.05
CA GLU A 130 -10.81 20.12 -11.50
C GLU A 130 -9.50 20.01 -12.29
N SER A 131 -8.36 19.89 -11.60
CA SER A 131 -7.02 19.81 -12.21
C SER A 131 -6.89 18.68 -13.23
N GLY A 132 -7.58 17.55 -12.99
CA GLY A 132 -7.51 16.36 -13.85
C GLY A 132 -6.10 15.77 -13.97
N PHE A 133 -5.90 14.88 -14.94
CA PHE A 133 -4.60 14.21 -15.14
C PHE A 133 -3.48 15.21 -15.48
N ILE A 134 -3.76 16.13 -16.41
CA ILE A 134 -2.80 17.12 -16.90
C ILE A 134 -2.44 18.14 -15.82
N GLY A 135 -3.32 18.39 -14.85
CA GLY A 135 -3.05 19.29 -13.73
C GLY A 135 -2.10 18.69 -12.69
N ILE A 136 -2.16 17.36 -12.48
CA ILE A 136 -1.47 16.67 -11.38
C ILE A 136 -0.15 16.03 -11.85
N TYR A 137 -0.13 15.38 -13.02
CA TYR A 137 0.98 14.57 -13.49
C TYR A 137 1.80 15.26 -14.59
N ASP A 138 3.08 14.90 -14.68
CA ASP A 138 3.99 15.32 -15.74
C ASP A 138 3.70 14.51 -17.02
N VAL A 139 2.84 15.06 -17.89
CA VAL A 139 2.40 14.40 -19.13
C VAL A 139 3.56 14.12 -20.09
N PRO A 140 4.49 15.06 -20.38
CA PRO A 140 5.66 14.77 -21.20
C PRO A 140 6.51 13.62 -20.65
N HIS A 141 6.75 13.58 -19.33
CA HIS A 141 7.48 12.48 -18.69
C HIS A 141 6.73 11.15 -18.82
N PHE A 142 5.42 11.14 -18.61
CA PHE A 142 4.57 9.96 -18.73
C PHE A 142 4.63 9.34 -20.14
N ILE A 143 4.44 10.17 -21.18
CA ILE A 143 4.51 9.75 -22.59
C ILE A 143 5.93 9.25 -22.94
N LYS A 144 6.97 10.00 -22.53
CA LYS A 144 8.36 9.65 -22.81
C LYS A 144 8.77 8.33 -22.15
N THR A 145 8.31 8.08 -20.93
CA THR A 145 8.66 6.87 -20.17
C THR A 145 8.04 5.63 -20.80
N LEU A 146 6.81 5.73 -21.33
CA LEU A 146 6.05 4.59 -21.85
C LEU A 146 6.14 4.40 -23.36
N LYS A 147 6.90 5.23 -24.08
CA LYS A 147 6.94 5.26 -25.56
C LYS A 147 7.27 3.92 -26.24
N TYR A 148 8.01 3.04 -25.55
CA TYR A 148 8.40 1.72 -26.06
C TYR A 148 7.49 0.59 -25.58
N ASP A 149 6.48 0.91 -24.77
CA ASP A 149 5.59 -0.07 -24.18
C ASP A 149 4.16 0.12 -24.69
N VAL A 150 3.66 1.36 -24.68
CA VAL A 150 2.28 1.72 -25.05
C VAL A 150 2.27 3.06 -25.77
N ARG A 151 1.55 3.15 -26.89
CA ARG A 151 1.32 4.42 -27.56
C ARG A 151 0.31 5.24 -26.76
N ILE A 152 0.64 6.50 -26.47
CA ILE A 152 -0.22 7.42 -25.72
C ILE A 152 -0.59 8.60 -26.62
N ALA A 153 -1.88 8.91 -26.68
CA ALA A 153 -2.43 10.07 -27.38
C ALA A 153 -3.04 11.07 -26.38
N MET A 154 -2.92 12.37 -26.67
CA MET A 154 -3.54 13.41 -25.83
C MET A 154 -5.07 13.44 -25.96
N SER A 155 -5.58 13.07 -27.14
CA SER A 155 -7.00 12.97 -27.43
C SER A 155 -7.26 11.90 -28.47
N VAL A 156 -8.51 11.44 -28.57
CA VAL A 156 -8.95 10.64 -29.72
C VAL A 156 -8.83 11.49 -30.99
N PRO A 157 -8.39 10.93 -32.13
CA PRO A 157 -8.31 11.65 -33.39
C PRO A 157 -9.69 12.10 -33.89
N ASP A 158 -9.67 13.14 -34.70
CA ASP A 158 -10.81 13.54 -35.49
C ASP A 158 -10.93 12.63 -36.73
N ILE A 159 -12.15 12.23 -37.04
CA ILE A 159 -12.51 11.51 -38.26
C ILE A 159 -13.23 12.46 -39.21
N ILE A 160 -12.93 12.37 -40.51
CA ILE A 160 -13.63 13.14 -41.53
C ILE A 160 -14.90 12.39 -41.89
N THR A 161 -16.06 12.98 -41.62
CA THR A 161 -17.37 12.42 -42.01
C THR A 161 -18.17 13.48 -42.75
N ASN A 162 -18.58 13.19 -43.99
CA ASN A 162 -19.29 14.14 -44.88
C ASN A 162 -18.54 15.48 -45.02
N GLY A 163 -17.22 15.43 -45.21
CA GLY A 163 -16.37 16.62 -45.37
C GLY A 163 -16.16 17.45 -44.10
N LYS A 164 -16.67 17.02 -42.94
CA LYS A 164 -16.48 17.69 -41.65
C LYS A 164 -15.67 16.82 -40.70
N ALA A 165 -14.66 17.40 -40.06
CA ALA A 165 -13.95 16.75 -38.97
C ALA A 165 -14.86 16.62 -37.75
N LYS A 166 -14.98 15.41 -37.20
CA LYS A 166 -15.73 15.10 -35.98
C LYS A 166 -14.87 14.21 -35.09
N LYS A 167 -14.90 14.42 -33.77
CA LYS A 167 -14.25 13.49 -32.84
C LYS A 167 -14.85 12.09 -32.98
N LEU A 168 -13.99 11.08 -33.09
CA LEU A 168 -14.44 9.69 -33.06
C LEU A 168 -15.13 9.40 -31.72
N LYS A 169 -16.39 8.98 -31.79
CA LYS A 169 -17.20 8.69 -30.60
C LYS A 169 -16.82 7.32 -30.05
N ALA A 170 -16.26 7.32 -28.83
CA ALA A 170 -15.92 6.09 -28.15
C ALA A 170 -17.19 5.34 -27.66
N TYR A 171 -17.23 4.03 -27.88
CA TYR A 171 -18.30 3.17 -27.38
C TYR A 171 -18.12 2.93 -25.88
N GLN A 172 -19.11 3.30 -25.07
CA GLN A 172 -19.02 3.22 -23.62
C GLN A 172 -19.27 1.79 -23.13
N ILE A 173 -18.39 1.29 -22.27
CA ILE A 173 -18.48 -0.03 -21.65
C ILE A 173 -18.25 0.13 -20.15
N ARG A 174 -19.06 -0.56 -19.34
CA ARG A 174 -18.79 -0.75 -17.91
C ARG A 174 -18.09 -2.10 -17.73
N PRO A 175 -16.77 -2.13 -17.43
CA PRO A 175 -16.08 -3.40 -17.26
C PRO A 175 -16.58 -4.14 -16.00
N PRO A 176 -16.51 -5.49 -15.97
CA PRO A 176 -16.65 -6.25 -14.73
C PRO A 176 -15.66 -5.80 -13.64
N LEU A 177 -15.99 -6.02 -12.37
CA LEU A 177 -15.00 -5.88 -11.30
C LEU A 177 -13.94 -6.96 -11.48
N ASP A 178 -12.67 -6.62 -11.24
CA ASP A 178 -11.53 -7.54 -11.36
C ASP A 178 -11.53 -8.35 -12.66
N ALA A 179 -11.86 -7.70 -13.78
CA ALA A 179 -12.00 -8.39 -15.06
C ALA A 179 -10.67 -9.07 -15.44
N PRO A 180 -10.71 -10.34 -15.86
CA PRO A 180 -9.51 -11.08 -16.24
C PRO A 180 -8.91 -10.51 -17.54
N VAL A 181 -7.64 -10.79 -17.80
CA VAL A 181 -6.95 -10.44 -19.05
C VAL A 181 -7.76 -10.89 -20.27
N THR A 182 -8.39 -12.07 -20.21
CA THR A 182 -9.21 -12.62 -21.28
C THR A 182 -10.40 -11.74 -21.66
N TRP A 183 -11.00 -11.00 -20.72
CA TRP A 183 -12.09 -10.08 -21.02
C TRP A 183 -11.61 -8.91 -21.89
N TYR A 184 -10.39 -8.43 -21.65
CA TYR A 184 -9.77 -7.37 -22.45
C TYR A 184 -9.41 -7.86 -23.85
N THR A 185 -8.87 -9.08 -23.98
CA THR A 185 -8.49 -9.66 -25.28
C THR A 185 -9.67 -10.20 -26.10
N THR A 186 -10.87 -10.27 -25.52
CA THR A 186 -12.08 -10.75 -26.21
C THR A 186 -13.13 -9.64 -26.29
N VAL A 187 -13.93 -9.45 -25.24
CA VAL A 187 -15.09 -8.56 -25.23
C VAL A 187 -14.71 -7.11 -25.49
N ALA A 188 -13.72 -6.57 -24.78
CA ALA A 188 -13.32 -5.17 -24.94
C ALA A 188 -12.66 -4.94 -26.31
N LEU A 189 -11.76 -5.85 -26.72
CA LEU A 189 -11.06 -5.76 -27.99
C LEU A 189 -12.01 -5.87 -29.20
N GLU A 190 -13.01 -6.75 -29.13
CA GLU A 190 -14.03 -6.87 -30.18
C GLU A 190 -14.77 -5.55 -30.37
N LYS A 191 -15.24 -4.92 -29.28
CA LYS A 191 -15.89 -3.61 -29.34
C LYS A 191 -14.94 -2.52 -29.83
N MET A 192 -13.67 -2.55 -29.42
CA MET A 192 -12.68 -1.62 -29.92
C MET A 192 -12.50 -1.71 -31.43
N LYS A 193 -12.38 -2.93 -31.98
CA LYS A 193 -12.26 -3.15 -33.42
C LYS A 193 -13.51 -2.71 -34.18
N SER A 194 -14.72 -2.92 -33.61
CA SER A 194 -15.98 -2.51 -34.26
C SER A 194 -16.18 -0.99 -34.29
N TYR A 195 -15.79 -0.28 -33.22
CA TYR A 195 -16.08 1.15 -33.06
C TYR A 195 -14.87 2.06 -33.25
N GLY A 196 -13.65 1.50 -33.37
CA GLY A 196 -12.38 2.23 -33.42
C GLY A 196 -11.93 2.84 -32.09
N ALA A 197 -12.86 3.12 -31.18
CA ALA A 197 -12.57 3.61 -29.84
C ALA A 197 -13.59 3.09 -28.81
N ILE A 198 -13.11 2.80 -27.59
CA ILE A 198 -13.97 2.45 -26.44
C ILE A 198 -13.69 3.36 -25.25
N TYR A 199 -14.69 3.53 -24.41
CA TYR A 199 -14.61 4.30 -23.18
C TYR A 199 -15.00 3.44 -21.99
N LEU A 200 -14.01 3.05 -21.18
CA LEU A 200 -14.23 2.25 -20.00
C LEU A 200 -14.51 3.16 -18.80
N THR A 201 -15.74 3.13 -18.30
CA THR A 201 -16.17 4.01 -17.21
C THR A 201 -17.30 3.36 -16.40
N PRO A 202 -17.23 3.39 -15.05
CA PRO A 202 -16.07 3.73 -14.21
C PRO A 202 -14.92 2.70 -14.32
N PHE A 203 -13.67 3.12 -14.07
CA PHE A 203 -12.46 2.28 -14.22
C PHE A 203 -11.64 2.04 -12.93
N SER A 204 -12.26 2.07 -11.75
CA SER A 204 -11.62 1.61 -10.50
C SER A 204 -11.78 0.10 -10.29
N HIS A 205 -10.68 -0.61 -9.98
CA HIS A 205 -10.63 -2.07 -9.78
C HIS A 205 -11.29 -2.88 -10.90
N ARG A 206 -10.96 -2.55 -12.15
CA ARG A 206 -11.56 -3.16 -13.36
C ARG A 206 -10.64 -4.12 -14.11
N LEU A 207 -9.39 -4.29 -13.67
CA LEU A 207 -8.46 -5.28 -14.21
C LEU A 207 -7.96 -6.11 -13.02
N ALA A 208 -8.05 -7.44 -13.12
CA ALA A 208 -7.71 -8.37 -12.05
C ALA A 208 -6.37 -8.02 -11.37
N GLU A 209 -6.34 -7.94 -10.04
CA GLU A 209 -5.12 -7.62 -9.29
C GLU A 209 -4.09 -8.75 -9.42
N ASP A 210 -4.53 -10.00 -9.31
CA ASP A 210 -3.67 -11.17 -9.44
C ASP A 210 -3.67 -11.69 -10.89
N ILE A 211 -2.61 -11.35 -11.63
CA ILE A 211 -2.35 -11.83 -12.99
C ILE A 211 -1.11 -12.73 -12.92
N ASN A 212 -1.26 -13.99 -13.36
CA ASN A 212 -0.22 -15.03 -13.36
C ASN A 212 0.97 -14.75 -14.32
N ASP A 213 1.04 -13.57 -14.91
CA ASP A 213 2.14 -13.13 -15.77
C ASP A 213 3.01 -12.11 -15.01
N PRO A 214 4.22 -12.50 -14.58
CA PRO A 214 5.13 -11.63 -13.86
C PRO A 214 5.53 -10.37 -14.64
N GLU A 215 5.53 -10.43 -15.98
CA GLU A 215 5.89 -9.29 -16.81
C GLU A 215 4.78 -8.23 -16.81
N ILE A 216 3.51 -8.64 -16.76
CA ILE A 216 2.38 -7.71 -16.59
C ILE A 216 2.46 -7.04 -15.22
N GLN A 217 2.73 -7.79 -14.16
CA GLN A 217 2.87 -7.22 -12.81
C GLN A 217 4.08 -6.27 -12.70
N THR A 218 5.20 -6.64 -13.31
CA THR A 218 6.38 -5.79 -13.41
C THR A 218 6.06 -4.50 -14.15
N PHE A 219 5.33 -4.59 -15.26
CA PHE A 219 4.92 -3.44 -16.05
C PHE A 219 3.99 -2.51 -15.26
N ARG A 220 3.00 -3.04 -14.52
CA ARG A 220 2.18 -2.23 -13.59
C ARG A 220 3.04 -1.44 -12.61
N CYS A 221 4.04 -2.10 -12.02
CA CYS A 221 4.95 -1.46 -11.07
C CYS A 221 5.79 -0.38 -11.76
N GLN A 222 6.28 -0.61 -12.98
CA GLN A 222 7.02 0.40 -13.74
C GLN A 222 6.16 1.64 -14.04
N VAL A 223 4.91 1.45 -14.45
CA VAL A 223 3.98 2.57 -14.66
C VAL A 223 3.78 3.33 -13.35
N ASN A 224 3.53 2.61 -12.25
CA ASN A 224 3.26 3.22 -10.96
C ASN A 224 4.44 4.00 -10.39
N TYR A 225 5.65 3.44 -10.43
CA TYR A 225 6.82 4.01 -9.76
C TYR A 225 7.62 4.97 -10.66
N HIS A 226 7.65 4.73 -11.98
CA HIS A 226 8.52 5.47 -12.90
C HIS A 226 7.76 6.38 -13.86
N ALA A 227 6.63 5.95 -14.41
CA ALA A 227 5.89 6.76 -15.38
C ALA A 227 4.99 7.81 -14.70
N LEU A 228 4.33 7.46 -13.59
CA LEU A 228 3.45 8.36 -12.84
C LEU A 228 4.23 9.27 -11.88
N ARG A 229 4.79 10.32 -12.47
CA ARG A 229 5.47 11.41 -11.77
C ARG A 229 4.56 12.64 -11.66
N PHE A 230 4.48 13.23 -10.47
CA PHE A 230 3.80 14.53 -10.31
C PHE A 230 4.50 15.63 -11.10
N LYS A 231 3.80 16.74 -11.33
CA LYS A 231 4.39 17.90 -12.00
C LYS A 231 5.71 18.36 -11.35
N PRO A 232 6.62 18.96 -12.15
CA PRO A 232 7.93 19.40 -11.67
C PRO A 232 7.89 20.31 -10.44
N ASN A 233 6.91 21.20 -10.33
CA ASN A 233 6.76 22.08 -9.17
C ASN A 233 6.42 21.31 -7.89
N ILE A 234 5.50 20.33 -7.96
CA ILE A 234 5.15 19.46 -6.81
C ILE A 234 6.38 18.66 -6.39
N MET A 235 7.10 18.08 -7.35
CA MET A 235 8.31 17.30 -7.09
C MET A 235 9.44 18.16 -6.51
N LYS A 236 9.58 19.41 -6.96
CA LYS A 236 10.55 20.37 -6.43
C LYS A 236 10.26 20.68 -4.97
N THR A 237 9.03 21.09 -4.65
CA THR A 237 8.61 21.37 -3.26
C THR A 237 8.81 20.15 -2.36
N SER A 238 8.41 18.96 -2.83
CA SER A 238 8.62 17.71 -2.08
C SER A 238 10.10 17.45 -1.80
N SER A 239 10.96 17.66 -2.80
CA SER A 239 12.41 17.47 -2.64
C SER A 239 13.03 18.48 -1.68
N GLU A 240 12.59 19.74 -1.72
CA GLU A 240 13.06 20.79 -0.80
C GLU A 240 12.70 20.46 0.66
N ILE A 241 11.47 20.00 0.92
CA ILE A 241 11.05 19.55 2.26
C ILE A 241 11.92 18.40 2.74
N VAL A 242 12.10 17.36 1.91
CA VAL A 242 12.90 16.20 2.28
C VAL A 242 14.37 16.59 2.51
N ASN A 243 14.93 17.45 1.67
CA ASN A 243 16.31 17.91 1.82
C ASN A 243 16.50 18.71 3.11
N LYS A 244 15.53 19.57 3.47
CA LYS A 244 15.56 20.30 4.72
C LYS A 244 15.47 19.37 5.93
N LEU A 245 14.58 18.38 5.92
CA LEU A 245 14.50 17.39 7.01
C LEU A 245 15.82 16.61 7.15
N ARG A 246 16.44 16.19 6.04
CA ARG A 246 17.73 15.50 6.05
C ARG A 246 18.88 16.36 6.55
N SER A 247 18.85 17.68 6.34
CA SER A 247 19.89 18.57 6.85
C SER A 247 19.85 18.74 8.36
N GLU A 248 18.70 18.50 8.99
CA GLU A 248 18.54 18.54 10.46
C GLU A 248 18.84 17.19 11.13
N GLY A 249 18.98 16.11 10.34
CA GLY A 249 19.32 14.77 10.82
C GLY A 249 18.50 13.65 10.18
N HIS A 250 18.58 12.47 10.77
CA HIS A 250 17.72 11.35 10.40
C HIS A 250 16.28 11.62 10.82
N PHE A 251 15.32 11.31 9.95
CA PHE A 251 13.90 11.49 10.24
C PHE A 251 13.09 10.25 9.85
N MET A 252 11.94 10.10 10.50
CA MET A 252 10.95 9.07 10.19
C MET A 252 9.66 9.75 9.77
N SER A 253 9.01 9.22 8.73
CA SER A 253 7.71 9.70 8.25
C SER A 253 6.66 8.62 8.47
N ILE A 254 5.54 8.98 9.09
CA ILE A 254 4.41 8.09 9.35
C ILE A 254 3.17 8.72 8.73
N HIS A 255 2.52 8.01 7.81
CA HIS A 255 1.23 8.41 7.25
C HIS A 255 0.11 7.78 8.07
N LEU A 256 -0.53 8.59 8.92
CA LEU A 256 -1.67 8.17 9.74
C LEU A 256 -2.97 8.60 9.04
N ARG A 257 -3.83 7.63 8.72
CA ARG A 257 -5.12 7.88 8.07
C ARG A 257 -6.24 7.78 9.12
N PHE A 258 -6.77 8.94 9.53
CA PHE A 258 -7.84 9.06 10.54
C PHE A 258 -9.16 9.53 9.91
N GLU A 259 -9.61 8.86 8.86
CA GLU A 259 -10.91 9.15 8.26
C GLU A 259 -12.00 8.38 9.02
N MET A 260 -13.19 8.99 9.17
CA MET A 260 -14.30 8.39 9.91
C MET A 260 -14.72 7.02 9.34
N ASP A 261 -14.61 6.83 8.02
CA ASP A 261 -14.86 5.55 7.37
C ASP A 261 -13.88 4.48 7.86
N MET A 262 -12.58 4.79 7.96
CA MET A 262 -11.56 3.87 8.48
C MET A 262 -11.77 3.53 9.97
N LEU A 263 -12.20 4.48 10.79
CA LEU A 263 -12.45 4.26 12.22
C LEU A 263 -13.73 3.44 12.48
N ALA A 264 -14.75 3.57 11.62
CA ALA A 264 -16.01 2.85 11.78
C ALA A 264 -15.94 1.35 11.44
N PHE A 265 -14.95 0.93 10.64
CA PHE A 265 -14.72 -0.49 10.28
C PHE A 265 -13.66 -1.18 11.14
N ALA A 266 -13.08 -0.48 12.13
CA ALA A 266 -12.07 -1.01 13.04
C ALA A 266 -12.65 -1.56 14.37
N GLY A 267 -13.98 -1.69 14.46
CA GLY A 267 -14.71 -2.20 15.63
C GLY A 267 -15.41 -3.52 15.37
#